data_AF-A0A7X7C4Q0-F1
#
_entry.id   AF-A0A7X7C4Q0-F1
#
_cell.length_a   1.000
_cell.length_b   1.000
_cell.length_c   1.000
_cell.angle_alpha   90.00
_cell.angle_beta   90.00
_cell.angle_gamma   90.00
#
_symmetry.space_group_name_H-M   'P 1'
#
loop_
_entity.id
_entity.type
_entity.pdbx_description
1 polymer ?
#
loop_
_entity_poly.entity_id
_entity_poly.type
_entity_poly.pdbx_seq_one_letter_code
_entity_poly.pdbx_strand_id
1 'polypeptide(L)'
;MKKILLILLIIFTLYGCNKKQELIYDKLDPKPIAIDLDFVADTINVYQNGAIIKEDTAIYKDDSLYFSDIYFVNLYPGDYQLEIKNNEQKILYDLKVINYLPLPIIMKDDLLQMEDIEYYVLFTQEDCPGCEAVKPKAIQLYNYSLVPNSSLPMIYQLKIDDAENKSLGGSENIQDVTSVSELRIQKTPTLIYINNNKVTSYYVGSYQVGNHFGDIEPE
;
A
#
# COMPACT_ATOMS: atom_id res chain seq x y z
N MET A 1 -38.85 5.09 -61.43
CA MET A 1 -37.43 5.44 -61.23
C MET A 1 -37.35 6.72 -60.42
N LYS A 2 -36.34 6.80 -59.52
CA LYS A 2 -35.97 7.89 -58.59
C LYS A 2 -36.46 7.71 -57.14
N LYS A 3 -35.67 6.92 -56.40
CA LYS A 3 -35.53 6.97 -54.94
C LYS A 3 -34.80 8.28 -54.59
N ILE A 4 -35.39 9.10 -53.73
CA ILE A 4 -34.71 10.24 -53.11
C ILE A 4 -34.10 9.70 -51.82
N LEU A 5 -32.78 9.51 -51.83
CA LEU A 5 -31.99 9.16 -50.66
C LEU A 5 -31.63 10.46 -49.94
N LEU A 6 -32.28 10.73 -48.81
CA LEU A 6 -31.97 11.86 -47.95
C LEU A 6 -30.70 11.51 -47.14
N ILE A 7 -29.54 12.01 -47.56
CA ILE A 7 -28.30 11.92 -46.77
C ILE A 7 -28.37 13.00 -45.69
N LEU A 8 -28.69 12.57 -44.47
CA LEU A 8 -28.55 13.39 -43.27
C LEU A 8 -27.06 13.50 -42.93
N LEU A 9 -26.45 14.61 -43.36
CA LEU A 9 -25.10 15.00 -42.96
C LEU A 9 -25.18 15.54 -41.52
N ILE A 10 -25.05 14.65 -40.52
CA ILE A 10 -24.87 15.08 -39.13
C ILE A 10 -23.40 15.49 -39.00
N ILE A 11 -23.15 16.79 -39.14
CA ILE A 11 -21.90 17.42 -38.72
C ILE A 11 -21.92 17.42 -37.18
N PHE A 12 -21.34 16.38 -36.57
CA PHE A 12 -20.97 16.44 -35.16
C PHE A 12 -19.81 17.42 -35.04
N THR A 13 -20.13 18.68 -34.72
CA THR A 13 -19.15 19.66 -34.31
C THR A 13 -18.51 19.19 -33.01
N LEU A 14 -17.24 18.81 -33.12
CA LEU A 14 -16.29 18.59 -32.04
C LEU A 14 -16.21 19.85 -31.15
N TYR A 15 -17.10 19.95 -30.16
CA TYR A 15 -16.78 20.65 -28.94
C TYR A 15 -16.04 19.66 -28.04
N GLY A 16 -14.71 19.62 -28.22
CA GLY A 16 -13.79 18.90 -27.37
C GLY A 16 -13.85 19.47 -25.96
N CYS A 17 -14.80 18.98 -25.17
CA CYS A 17 -14.62 18.90 -23.73
C CYS A 17 -13.45 17.93 -23.53
N ASN A 18 -12.23 18.44 -23.33
CA ASN A 18 -11.13 17.69 -22.76
C ASN A 18 -11.54 17.30 -21.34
N LYS A 19 -12.43 16.32 -21.23
CA LYS A 19 -12.76 15.69 -19.97
C LYS A 19 -11.49 14.96 -19.61
N LYS A 20 -10.70 15.55 -18.70
CA LYS A 20 -9.57 14.87 -18.10
C LYS A 20 -10.06 13.49 -17.64
N GLN A 21 -9.37 12.46 -18.09
CA GLN A 21 -9.72 11.10 -17.74
C GLN A 21 -9.25 10.89 -16.29
N GLU A 22 -10.19 10.51 -15.43
CA GLU A 22 -9.96 10.27 -14.01
C GLU A 22 -9.79 8.77 -13.78
N LEU A 23 -8.77 8.39 -13.04
CA LEU A 23 -8.53 7.04 -12.55
C LEU A 23 -8.66 7.03 -11.03
N ILE A 24 -9.35 6.04 -10.48
CA ILE A 24 -9.45 5.84 -9.03
C ILE A 24 -8.82 4.49 -8.70
N TYR A 25 -7.86 4.51 -7.79
CA TYR A 25 -7.26 3.31 -7.23
C TYR A 25 -7.65 3.20 -5.75
N ASP A 26 -8.49 2.23 -5.44
CA ASP A 26 -8.95 1.93 -4.08
C ASP A 26 -8.09 0.82 -3.46
N LYS A 27 -7.35 1.16 -2.40
CA LYS A 27 -6.50 0.18 -1.72
C LYS A 27 -7.26 -0.92 -0.98
N LEU A 28 -8.55 -0.73 -0.69
CA LEU A 28 -9.38 -1.75 -0.05
C LEU A 28 -10.00 -2.75 -1.06
N ASP A 29 -10.02 -2.39 -2.33
CA ASP A 29 -10.49 -3.23 -3.45
C ASP A 29 -9.54 -3.03 -4.65
N PRO A 30 -8.25 -3.41 -4.50
CA PRO A 30 -7.25 -3.16 -5.53
C PRO A 30 -7.61 -3.97 -6.78
N LYS A 31 -7.71 -3.26 -7.91
CA LYS A 31 -8.02 -3.85 -9.22
C LYS A 31 -6.95 -3.45 -10.21
N PRO A 32 -6.58 -4.35 -11.14
CA PRO A 32 -5.73 -3.97 -12.25
C PRO A 32 -6.42 -2.90 -13.09
N ILE A 33 -5.62 -1.99 -13.64
CA ILE A 33 -6.10 -0.93 -14.54
C ILE A 33 -5.54 -1.21 -15.93
N ALA A 34 -6.43 -1.41 -16.89
CA ALA A 34 -6.09 -1.55 -18.30
C ALA A 34 -6.53 -0.28 -19.05
N ILE A 35 -5.64 0.26 -19.89
CA ILE A 35 -5.88 1.47 -20.67
C ILE A 35 -5.59 1.15 -22.14
N ASP A 36 -6.61 1.31 -22.98
CA ASP A 36 -6.46 1.23 -24.42
C ASP A 36 -5.91 2.55 -24.95
N LEU A 37 -4.76 2.46 -25.61
CA LEU A 37 -4.06 3.60 -26.20
C LEU A 37 -4.12 3.52 -27.73
N ASP A 38 -4.17 4.68 -28.39
CA ASP A 38 -4.01 4.79 -29.83
C ASP A 38 -2.52 4.84 -30.26
N PHE A 39 -1.60 4.66 -29.31
CA PHE A 39 -0.16 4.59 -29.54
C PHE A 39 0.52 3.64 -28.56
N VAL A 40 1.74 3.21 -28.91
CA VAL A 40 2.61 2.44 -28.01
C VAL A 40 3.40 3.42 -27.15
N ALA A 41 3.00 3.56 -25.88
CA ALA A 41 3.77 4.21 -24.84
C ALA A 41 5.03 3.41 -24.50
N ASP A 42 6.12 4.12 -24.20
CA ASP A 42 7.37 3.56 -23.68
C ASP A 42 7.61 3.96 -22.21
N THR A 43 7.05 5.09 -21.77
CA THR A 43 7.33 5.71 -20.48
C THR A 43 6.06 6.02 -19.72
N ILE A 44 6.08 5.75 -18.42
CA ILE A 44 5.05 6.06 -17.44
C ILE A 44 5.64 6.91 -16.34
N ASN A 45 5.06 8.08 -16.09
CA ASN A 45 5.45 8.93 -14.97
C ASN A 45 4.25 9.17 -14.04
N VAL A 46 4.47 9.05 -12.74
CA VAL A 46 3.52 9.50 -11.71
C VAL A 46 4.05 10.77 -11.08
N TYR A 47 3.21 11.80 -11.04
CA TYR A 47 3.52 13.09 -10.45
C TYR A 47 2.71 13.33 -9.18
N GLN A 48 3.36 13.95 -8.21
CA GLN A 48 2.71 14.56 -7.06
C GLN A 48 3.21 16.00 -6.93
N ASN A 49 2.30 16.97 -6.86
CA ASN A 49 2.65 18.39 -6.76
C ASN A 49 3.63 18.88 -7.84
N GLY A 50 3.56 18.30 -9.04
CA GLY A 50 4.42 18.66 -10.18
C GLY A 50 5.82 18.00 -10.19
N ALA A 51 6.19 17.24 -9.16
CA ALA A 51 7.41 16.44 -9.14
C ALA A 51 7.13 14.99 -9.58
N ILE A 52 8.04 14.40 -10.36
CA ILE A 52 8.00 12.96 -10.67
C ILE A 52 8.35 12.20 -9.40
N ILE A 53 7.46 11.31 -8.95
CA ILE A 53 7.67 10.45 -7.79
C ILE A 53 7.86 8.97 -8.18
N LYS A 54 7.54 8.61 -9.42
CA LYS A 54 7.72 7.28 -9.98
C LYS A 54 7.86 7.39 -11.50
N GLU A 55 8.86 6.73 -12.05
CA GLU A 55 9.13 6.62 -13.49
C GLU A 55 9.35 5.14 -13.82
N ASP A 56 8.60 4.63 -14.79
CA ASP A 56 8.59 3.22 -15.17
C ASP A 56 8.44 3.04 -16.67
N THR A 57 8.78 1.84 -17.15
CA THR A 57 8.50 1.42 -18.53
C THR A 57 7.07 0.91 -18.66
N ALA A 58 6.45 1.19 -19.81
CA ALA A 58 5.11 0.71 -20.12
C ALA A 58 5.04 -0.82 -20.22
N ILE A 59 4.10 -1.44 -19.51
CA ILE A 59 3.84 -2.88 -19.54
C ILE A 59 2.50 -3.12 -20.24
N TYR A 60 2.45 -4.08 -21.16
CA TYR A 60 1.25 -4.39 -21.94
C TYR A 60 0.73 -5.79 -21.64
N LYS A 61 -0.60 -5.93 -21.67
CA LYS A 61 -1.31 -7.21 -21.62
C LYS A 61 -2.52 -7.12 -22.54
N ASP A 62 -2.66 -8.07 -23.45
CA ASP A 62 -3.78 -8.14 -24.41
C ASP A 62 -3.99 -6.81 -25.19
N ASP A 63 -2.89 -6.22 -25.67
CA ASP A 63 -2.81 -4.93 -26.39
C ASP A 63 -3.18 -3.67 -25.60
N SER A 64 -3.54 -3.79 -24.32
CA SER A 64 -3.76 -2.65 -23.42
C SER A 64 -2.54 -2.37 -22.56
N LEU A 65 -2.27 -1.08 -22.27
CA LEU A 65 -1.35 -0.71 -21.21
C LEU A 65 -1.91 -1.21 -19.88
N TYR A 66 -1.10 -1.91 -19.10
CA TYR A 66 -1.53 -2.67 -17.95
C TYR A 66 -0.80 -2.26 -16.67
N PHE A 67 -1.57 -1.84 -15.67
CA PHE A 67 -1.13 -1.68 -14.29
C PHE A 67 -1.68 -2.84 -13.47
N SER A 68 -0.81 -3.55 -12.75
CA SER A 68 -1.26 -4.58 -11.82
C SER A 68 -2.05 -3.97 -10.65
N ASP A 69 -2.80 -4.83 -9.97
CA ASP A 69 -3.52 -4.52 -8.74
C ASP A 69 -2.64 -3.96 -7.62
N ILE A 70 -1.33 -4.19 -7.64
CA ILE A 70 -0.37 -3.65 -6.65
C ILE A 70 0.43 -2.44 -7.13
N TYR A 71 0.27 -2.00 -8.38
CA TYR A 71 1.17 -1.00 -8.99
C TYR A 71 1.18 0.34 -8.24
N PHE A 72 0.02 0.75 -7.70
CA PHE A 72 -0.15 2.01 -6.97
C PHE A 72 -0.23 1.81 -5.44
N VAL A 73 0.04 0.60 -4.93
CA VAL A 73 -0.16 0.26 -3.50
C VAL A 73 0.71 1.09 -2.56
N ASN A 74 1.90 1.49 -2.99
CA ASN A 74 2.85 2.27 -2.20
C ASN A 74 2.61 3.78 -2.23
N LEU A 75 1.72 4.29 -3.10
CA LEU A 75 1.39 5.72 -3.13
C LEU A 75 0.55 6.10 -1.92
N TYR A 76 0.81 7.25 -1.28
CA TYR A 76 -0.09 7.75 -0.25
C TYR A 76 -1.49 8.04 -0.82
N PRO A 77 -2.56 7.94 -0.02
CA PRO A 77 -3.87 8.47 -0.43
C PRO A 77 -3.76 9.94 -0.76
N GLY A 78 -4.31 10.33 -1.90
CA GLY A 78 -4.18 11.67 -2.44
C GLY A 78 -4.38 11.73 -3.94
N ASP A 79 -4.17 12.92 -4.47
CA ASP A 79 -4.32 13.23 -5.89
C ASP A 79 -2.94 13.27 -6.57
N TYR A 80 -2.86 12.62 -7.73
CA TYR A 80 -1.66 12.45 -8.55
C TYR A 80 -1.98 12.75 -10.01
N GLN A 81 -0.94 12.88 -10.83
CA GLN A 81 -1.07 12.85 -12.29
C GLN A 81 -0.30 11.65 -12.85
N LEU A 82 -0.95 10.88 -13.70
CA LEU A 82 -0.33 9.79 -14.44
C LEU A 82 -0.09 10.27 -15.87
N GLU A 83 1.18 10.41 -16.26
CA GLU A 83 1.60 10.68 -17.64
C GLU A 83 1.99 9.36 -18.30
N ILE A 84 1.42 9.14 -19.48
CA ILE A 84 1.71 8.00 -20.35
C ILE A 84 2.20 8.58 -21.67
N LYS A 85 3.40 8.21 -22.12
CA LYS A 85 3.99 8.84 -23.31
C LYS A 85 4.91 7.93 -24.10
N ASN A 86 5.23 8.40 -25.31
CA ASN A 86 6.40 8.02 -26.09
C ASN A 86 7.09 9.29 -26.61
N ASN A 87 8.01 9.16 -27.57
CA ASN A 87 8.72 10.30 -28.16
C ASN A 87 7.83 11.30 -28.94
N GLU A 88 6.61 10.92 -29.32
CA GLU A 88 5.73 11.71 -30.20
C GLU A 88 4.43 12.16 -29.52
N GLN A 89 3.90 11.34 -28.61
CA GLN A 89 2.56 11.48 -28.02
C GLN A 89 2.61 11.38 -26.50
N LYS A 90 1.66 12.07 -25.85
CA LYS A 90 1.46 12.00 -24.40
C LYS A 90 -0.01 12.12 -24.04
N ILE A 91 -0.41 11.41 -22.99
CA ILE A 91 -1.72 11.51 -22.34
C ILE A 91 -1.52 11.70 -20.83
N LEU A 92 -2.38 12.51 -20.23
CA LEU A 92 -2.42 12.76 -18.78
C LEU A 92 -3.74 12.29 -18.20
N TYR A 93 -3.67 11.50 -17.13
CA TYR A 93 -4.80 11.12 -16.29
C TYR A 93 -4.69 11.80 -14.93
N ASP A 94 -5.80 12.27 -14.38
CA ASP A 94 -5.87 12.61 -12.97
C ASP A 94 -6.05 11.27 -12.20
N LEU A 95 -5.09 10.90 -11.36
CA LEU A 95 -5.11 9.65 -10.58
C LEU A 95 -5.43 9.95 -9.13
N LYS A 96 -6.50 9.37 -8.60
CA LYS A 96 -6.87 9.46 -7.19
C LYS A 96 -6.62 8.14 -6.49
N VAL A 97 -5.71 8.16 -5.52
CA VAL A 97 -5.46 7.02 -4.64
C VAL A 97 -6.28 7.22 -3.37
N ILE A 98 -7.12 6.26 -3.02
CA ILE A 98 -7.98 6.33 -1.83
C ILE A 98 -7.71 5.17 -0.87
N ASN A 99 -7.99 5.43 0.41
CA ASN A 99 -7.85 4.50 1.53
C ASN A 99 -6.41 4.00 1.76
N TYR A 100 -6.19 3.42 2.93
CA TYR A 100 -5.03 2.60 3.19
C TYR A 100 -5.45 1.14 3.29
N LEU A 101 -4.62 0.21 2.81
CA LEU A 101 -4.78 -1.18 3.18
C LEU A 101 -4.39 -1.32 4.66
N PRO A 102 -5.29 -1.81 5.54
CA PRO A 102 -5.01 -1.92 6.96
C PRO A 102 -3.95 -2.99 7.22
N LEU A 103 -3.31 -2.92 8.39
CA LEU A 103 -2.40 -3.98 8.83
C LEU A 103 -3.18 -5.31 8.96
N PRO A 104 -2.64 -6.42 8.46
CA PRO A 104 -3.18 -7.74 8.72
C PRO A 104 -3.15 -8.02 10.22
N ILE A 105 -4.30 -8.41 10.76
CA ILE A 105 -4.43 -8.74 12.19
C ILE A 105 -4.12 -10.24 12.35
N ILE A 106 -3.23 -10.55 13.28
CA ILE A 106 -2.88 -11.94 13.66
C ILE A 106 -3.27 -12.21 15.11
N MET A 107 -3.36 -13.50 15.45
CA MET A 107 -3.58 -13.96 16.82
C MET A 107 -2.27 -14.39 17.47
N LYS A 108 -2.27 -14.54 18.80
CA LYS A 108 -1.08 -14.98 19.52
C LYS A 108 -0.55 -16.35 19.04
N ASP A 109 -1.41 -17.23 18.54
CA ASP A 109 -1.02 -18.58 18.14
C ASP A 109 -0.26 -18.57 16.81
N ASP A 110 -0.41 -17.50 16.01
CA ASP A 110 0.35 -17.27 14.79
C ASP A 110 1.78 -16.77 15.06
N LEU A 111 2.02 -16.21 16.26
CA LEU A 111 3.33 -15.69 16.65
C LEU A 111 4.38 -16.82 16.61
N LEU A 112 5.53 -16.54 16.00
CA LEU A 112 6.66 -17.47 15.87
C LEU A 112 6.33 -18.73 15.05
N GLN A 113 5.21 -18.75 14.32
CA GLN A 113 4.78 -19.87 13.47
C GLN A 113 4.48 -19.44 12.03
N MET A 114 4.71 -18.16 11.69
CA MET A 114 4.50 -17.64 10.34
C MET A 114 5.53 -18.21 9.35
N GLU A 115 5.14 -18.32 8.08
CA GLU A 115 6.05 -18.75 7.01
C GLU A 115 7.16 -17.73 6.73
N ASP A 116 6.91 -16.45 7.03
CA ASP A 116 7.87 -15.37 6.86
C ASP A 116 9.08 -15.54 7.79
N ILE A 117 10.28 -15.50 7.22
CA ILE A 117 11.55 -15.59 7.97
C ILE A 117 11.74 -14.38 8.87
N GLU A 118 11.35 -13.20 8.38
CA GLU A 118 11.53 -11.91 9.03
C GLU A 118 10.23 -11.11 8.96
N TYR A 119 9.73 -10.66 10.12
CA TYR A 119 8.51 -9.84 10.20
C TYR A 119 8.45 -9.04 11.50
N TYR A 120 7.64 -8.00 11.48
CA TYR A 120 7.30 -7.20 12.65
C TYR A 120 5.90 -7.54 13.16
N VAL A 121 5.71 -7.45 14.47
CA VAL A 121 4.38 -7.47 15.09
C VAL A 121 4.21 -6.23 15.96
N LEU A 122 3.22 -5.41 15.60
CA LEU A 122 2.79 -4.23 16.35
C LEU A 122 1.65 -4.60 17.30
N PHE A 123 1.96 -4.67 18.59
CA PHE A 123 1.00 -4.85 19.67
C PHE A 123 0.27 -3.54 19.94
N THR A 124 -1.06 -3.61 19.92
CA THR A 124 -1.98 -2.47 20.07
C THR A 124 -3.12 -2.82 21.02
N GLN A 125 -3.88 -1.81 21.43
CA GLN A 125 -5.14 -1.96 22.16
C GLN A 125 -6.07 -0.79 21.82
N GLU A 126 -7.36 -0.93 22.12
CA GLU A 126 -8.35 0.14 22.09
C GLU A 126 -7.99 1.28 23.06
N ASP A 127 -8.46 2.49 22.75
CA ASP A 127 -8.22 3.71 23.55
C ASP A 127 -6.74 3.97 23.86
N CYS A 128 -5.85 3.70 22.89
CA CYS A 128 -4.41 3.89 23.01
C CYS A 128 -3.91 5.03 22.10
N PRO A 129 -3.77 6.28 22.60
CA PRO A 129 -3.28 7.41 21.80
C PRO A 129 -1.91 7.17 21.17
N GLY A 130 -1.01 6.46 21.87
CA GLY A 130 0.29 6.07 21.34
C GLY A 130 0.19 5.10 20.16
N CYS A 131 -0.79 4.21 20.18
CA CYS A 131 -1.04 3.25 19.09
C CYS A 131 -1.57 3.99 17.85
N GLU A 132 -2.53 4.89 18.04
CA GLU A 132 -3.06 5.74 16.96
C GLU A 132 -2.00 6.65 16.35
N ALA A 133 -1.01 7.08 17.15
CA ALA A 133 0.11 7.89 16.64
C ALA A 133 1.04 7.12 15.69
N VAL A 134 1.29 5.83 15.92
CA VAL A 134 2.24 5.04 15.11
C VAL A 134 1.59 4.25 13.98
N LYS A 135 0.29 3.98 14.08
CA LYS A 135 -0.46 3.15 13.13
C LYS A 135 -0.42 3.67 11.68
N PRO A 136 -0.54 4.97 11.38
CA PRO A 136 -0.44 5.46 10.00
C PRO A 136 0.89 5.10 9.35
N LYS A 137 1.99 5.21 10.11
CA LYS A 137 3.32 4.88 9.62
C LYS A 137 3.53 3.38 9.44
N ALA A 138 3.03 2.56 10.38
CA ALA A 138 3.06 1.11 10.24
C ALA A 138 2.30 0.65 8.99
N ILE A 139 1.10 1.20 8.75
CA ILE A 139 0.29 0.94 7.56
C ILE A 139 1.03 1.35 6.28
N GLN A 140 1.72 2.51 6.30
CA GLN A 140 2.54 2.93 5.17
C GLN A 140 3.62 1.89 4.87
N LEU A 141 4.45 1.53 5.86
CA LEU A 141 5.55 0.58 5.70
C LEU A 141 5.06 -0.80 5.24
N TYR A 142 3.93 -1.27 5.78
CA TYR A 142 3.26 -2.48 5.30
C TYR A 142 2.89 -2.39 3.81
N ASN A 143 2.33 -1.28 3.35
CA ASN A 143 2.02 -1.13 1.93
C ASN A 143 3.28 -1.12 1.05
N TYR A 144 4.41 -0.62 1.56
CA TYR A 144 5.70 -0.73 0.88
C TYR A 144 6.25 -2.17 0.89
N SER A 145 6.00 -2.98 1.92
CA SER A 145 6.43 -4.39 1.94
C SER A 145 5.69 -5.26 0.92
N LEU A 146 4.51 -4.83 0.45
CA LEU A 146 3.74 -5.53 -0.60
C LEU A 146 4.29 -5.31 -2.02
N VAL A 147 5.20 -4.37 -2.21
CA VAL A 147 5.80 -4.11 -3.53
C VAL A 147 6.77 -5.26 -3.87
N PRO A 148 6.75 -5.80 -5.11
CA PRO A 148 7.69 -6.83 -5.50
C PRO A 148 9.15 -6.38 -5.29
N ASN A 149 9.97 -7.28 -4.74
CA ASN A 149 11.37 -7.04 -4.39
C ASN A 149 11.61 -6.02 -3.26
N SER A 150 10.57 -5.62 -2.52
CA SER A 150 10.75 -4.85 -1.29
C SER A 150 11.59 -5.66 -0.30
N SER A 151 12.60 -5.02 0.29
CA SER A 151 13.40 -5.62 1.37
C SER A 151 12.78 -5.39 2.75
N LEU A 152 11.63 -4.72 2.82
CA LEU A 152 10.95 -4.45 4.08
C LEU A 152 10.22 -5.70 4.58
N PRO A 153 10.48 -6.14 5.82
CA PRO A 153 9.70 -7.18 6.45
C PRO A 153 8.23 -6.78 6.58
N MET A 154 7.34 -7.77 6.47
CA MET A 154 5.90 -7.58 6.68
C MET A 154 5.62 -7.08 8.10
N ILE A 155 4.59 -6.25 8.24
CA ILE A 155 4.14 -5.73 9.54
C ILE A 155 2.74 -6.26 9.82
N TYR A 156 2.60 -7.00 10.91
CA TYR A 156 1.33 -7.52 11.42
C TYR A 156 0.87 -6.72 12.64
N GLN A 157 -0.44 -6.67 12.87
CA GLN A 157 -1.03 -6.10 14.07
C GLN A 157 -1.52 -7.22 14.99
N LEU A 158 -1.23 -7.12 16.29
CA LEU A 158 -1.84 -7.95 17.31
C LEU A 158 -2.53 -7.06 18.35
N LYS A 159 -3.79 -7.34 18.65
CA LYS A 159 -4.59 -6.60 19.63
C LYS A 159 -4.56 -7.30 20.99
N ILE A 160 -3.95 -6.69 22.00
CA ILE A 160 -3.73 -7.35 23.31
C ILE A 160 -4.99 -7.42 24.19
N ASP A 161 -5.97 -6.58 23.89
CA ASP A 161 -7.28 -6.52 24.52
C ASP A 161 -8.25 -7.60 24.04
N ASP A 162 -7.98 -8.20 22.86
CA ASP A 162 -8.70 -9.39 22.40
C ASP A 162 -8.58 -10.52 23.42
N ALA A 163 -9.70 -11.20 23.71
CA ALA A 163 -9.78 -12.19 24.78
C ALA A 163 -8.76 -13.33 24.65
N GLU A 164 -8.45 -13.71 23.41
CA GLU A 164 -7.49 -14.77 23.07
C GLU A 164 -6.04 -14.34 23.36
N ASN A 165 -5.74 -13.04 23.29
CA ASN A 165 -4.41 -12.46 23.44
C ASN A 165 -4.10 -12.01 24.88
N LYS A 166 -5.09 -11.98 25.78
CA LYS A 166 -4.94 -11.53 27.18
C LYS A 166 -3.78 -12.16 27.94
N SER A 167 -3.42 -13.41 27.64
CA SER A 167 -2.31 -14.12 28.28
C SER A 167 -0.93 -13.50 27.99
N LEU A 168 -0.83 -12.66 26.95
CA LEU A 168 0.39 -11.93 26.61
C LEU A 168 0.60 -10.71 27.51
N GLY A 169 -0.43 -10.22 28.20
CA GLY A 169 -0.28 -9.10 29.14
C GLY A 169 0.47 -9.53 30.40
N GLY A 170 1.49 -8.78 30.81
CA GLY A 170 2.19 -9.06 32.08
C GLY A 170 3.51 -8.30 32.26
N SER A 171 4.21 -8.63 33.36
CA SER A 171 5.56 -8.11 33.65
C SER A 171 6.61 -8.66 32.68
N GLU A 172 7.52 -7.80 32.22
CA GLU A 172 8.41 -7.95 31.06
C GLU A 172 9.07 -9.33 30.89
N ASN A 173 8.92 -9.91 29.68
CA ASN A 173 9.80 -10.92 29.10
C ASN A 173 9.57 -10.93 27.58
N ILE A 174 10.37 -10.14 26.84
CA ILE A 174 10.17 -9.92 25.40
C ILE A 174 11.38 -10.37 24.59
N GLN A 175 12.58 -10.09 25.08
CA GLN A 175 13.82 -10.36 24.36
C GLN A 175 14.19 -11.84 24.41
N ASP A 176 14.73 -12.35 23.28
CA ASP A 176 15.19 -13.73 23.14
C ASP A 176 14.12 -14.81 23.37
N VAL A 177 12.85 -14.42 23.37
CA VAL A 177 11.71 -15.33 23.50
C VAL A 177 11.60 -16.22 22.25
N THR A 178 11.49 -17.52 22.49
CA THR A 178 11.31 -18.55 21.44
C THR A 178 9.97 -19.28 21.56
N SER A 179 9.16 -18.95 22.56
CA SER A 179 7.82 -19.50 22.75
C SER A 179 6.81 -18.42 23.13
N VAL A 180 5.60 -18.50 22.58
CA VAL A 180 4.51 -17.57 22.88
C VAL A 180 4.16 -17.57 24.38
N SER A 181 4.29 -18.72 25.04
CA SER A 181 4.05 -18.87 26.49
C SER A 181 4.97 -18.04 27.37
N GLU A 182 6.16 -17.68 26.88
CA GLU A 182 7.15 -16.87 27.59
C GLU A 182 6.98 -15.37 27.32
N LEU A 183 6.35 -15.00 26.19
CA LEU A 183 6.21 -13.61 25.77
C LEU A 183 5.29 -12.82 26.71
N ARG A 184 5.78 -11.70 27.25
CA ARG A 184 4.98 -10.76 28.06
C ARG A 184 5.13 -9.33 27.58
N ILE A 185 4.02 -8.76 27.12
CA ILE A 185 3.91 -7.38 26.65
C ILE A 185 3.32 -6.52 27.77
N GLN A 186 4.13 -5.61 28.31
CA GLN A 186 3.75 -4.78 29.44
C GLN A 186 2.90 -3.56 29.04
N LYS A 187 3.18 -2.97 27.87
CA LYS A 187 2.57 -1.71 27.43
C LYS A 187 2.37 -1.70 25.92
N THR A 188 1.45 -0.88 25.45
CA THR A 188 1.20 -0.62 24.02
C THR A 188 1.44 0.86 23.68
N PRO A 189 1.85 1.19 22.44
CA PRO A 189 2.25 0.25 21.40
C PRO A 189 3.58 -0.44 21.76
N THR A 190 3.73 -1.70 21.39
CA THR A 190 5.02 -2.39 21.39
C THR A 190 5.23 -2.97 20.01
N LEU A 191 6.41 -2.77 19.44
CA LEU A 191 6.82 -3.41 18.19
C LEU A 191 7.86 -4.48 18.55
N ILE A 192 7.68 -5.71 18.07
CA ILE A 192 8.74 -6.72 18.11
C ILE A 192 9.18 -7.04 16.69
N TYR A 193 10.46 -7.38 16.54
CA TYR A 193 11.01 -7.93 15.33
C TYR A 193 11.29 -9.42 15.54
N ILE A 194 10.67 -10.25 14.71
CA ILE A 194 10.86 -11.69 14.70
C ILE A 194 11.74 -12.05 13.51
N ASN A 195 12.77 -12.83 13.79
CA ASN A 195 13.66 -13.39 12.78
C ASN A 195 13.88 -14.87 13.11
N ASN A 196 13.62 -15.76 12.16
CA ASN A 196 13.72 -17.21 12.33
C ASN A 196 12.98 -17.70 13.59
N ASN A 197 11.70 -17.33 13.73
CA ASN A 197 10.82 -17.72 14.85
C ASN A 197 11.35 -17.35 16.24
N LYS A 198 12.17 -16.29 16.32
CA LYS A 198 12.70 -15.76 17.58
C LYS A 198 12.53 -14.24 17.62
N VAL A 199 12.15 -13.71 18.78
CA VAL A 199 12.18 -12.26 19.01
C VAL A 199 13.63 -11.79 19.13
N THR A 200 14.06 -10.94 18.20
CA THR A 200 15.45 -10.46 18.13
C THR A 200 15.61 -8.99 18.53
N SER A 201 14.57 -8.18 18.36
CA SER A 201 14.52 -6.82 18.90
C SER A 201 13.10 -6.40 19.28
N TYR A 202 12.99 -5.35 20.08
CA TYR A 202 11.70 -4.81 20.49
C TYR A 202 11.80 -3.30 20.81
N TYR A 203 10.69 -2.60 20.62
CA TYR A 203 10.58 -1.15 20.78
C TYR A 203 9.28 -0.83 21.50
N VAL A 204 9.35 -0.03 22.56
CA VAL A 204 8.26 0.06 23.51
C VAL A 204 7.79 1.48 23.74
N GLY A 205 6.54 1.74 23.36
CA GLY A 205 5.92 3.06 23.39
C GLY A 205 6.06 3.79 22.07
N SER A 206 5.17 4.75 21.83
CA SER A 206 5.03 5.42 20.53
C SER A 206 6.31 6.10 20.04
N TYR A 207 7.11 6.69 20.94
CA TYR A 207 8.37 7.33 20.58
C TYR A 207 9.39 6.35 19.99
N GLN A 208 9.65 5.23 20.67
CA GLN A 208 10.65 4.26 20.22
C GLN A 208 10.18 3.54 18.95
N VAL A 209 8.90 3.18 18.88
CA VAL A 209 8.30 2.57 17.69
C VAL A 209 8.36 3.53 16.51
N GLY A 210 7.98 4.80 16.71
CA GLY A 210 8.01 5.83 15.69
C GLY A 210 9.40 6.12 15.17
N ASN A 211 10.41 6.20 16.05
CA ASN A 211 11.80 6.38 15.65
C ASN A 211 12.29 5.22 14.78
N HIS A 212 12.05 3.97 15.24
CA HIS A 212 12.45 2.79 14.46
C HIS A 212 11.80 2.76 13.08
N PHE A 213 10.52 3.12 12.98
CA PHE A 213 9.85 3.26 11.69
C PHE A 213 10.44 4.34 10.78
N GLY A 214 11.03 5.40 11.35
CA GLY A 214 11.79 6.39 10.58
C GLY A 214 13.12 5.84 10.10
N ASP A 215 13.79 5.01 10.91
CA ASP A 215 15.09 4.41 10.56
C ASP A 215 15.00 3.36 9.45
N ILE A 216 13.84 2.71 9.30
CA ILE A 216 13.60 1.69 8.26
C ILE A 216 12.78 2.21 7.07
N GLU A 217 12.45 3.51 7.03
CA GLU A 217 11.74 4.07 5.89
C GLU A 217 12.61 4.01 4.62
N PRO A 218 12.09 3.49 3.49
CA PRO A 218 12.78 3.57 2.21
C PRO A 218 12.96 5.03 1.79
N GLU A 219 14.17 5.36 1.31
CA GLU A 219 14.48 6.68 0.72
C GLU A 219 13.66 6.99 -0.54
#